data_AF-A0A438G830-F1
#
_entry.id   AF-A0A438G830-F1
#
_cell.length_a   1.000
_cell.length_b   1.000
_cell.length_c   1.000
_cell.angle_alpha   90.00
_cell.angle_beta   90.00
_cell.angle_gamma   90.00
#
_symmetry.space_group_name_H-M   'P 1'
#
loop_
_entity.id
_entity.type
_entity.pdbx_description
1 polymer ?
#
loop_
_entity_poly.entity_id
_entity_poly.type
_entity_poly.pdbx_seq_one_letter_code
_entity_poly.pdbx_strand_id
1 'polypeptide(L)'
;MKQLLKTMCGGDFMNKNPNEVFQFLDYVAEVSRSWEEPIVKEPPRDRTVNRARASGVYALLEGLDVQAKIATIIRRLDNLEAKKVQKVHIANEEIMQLCLICKSMEHDTHSCPTLPVVQDMFSK
;
A
#
# COMPACT_ATOMS: atom_id res chain seq x y z
N MET A 1 14.87 17.53 -7.38
CA MET A 1 13.99 17.47 -6.19
C MET A 1 12.58 17.99 -6.47
N LYS A 2 12.40 19.23 -6.96
CA LYS A 2 11.08 19.81 -7.29
C LYS A 2 10.21 18.94 -8.23
N GLN A 3 10.83 18.34 -9.25
CA GLN A 3 10.12 17.51 -10.23
C GLN A 3 9.62 16.19 -9.65
N LEU A 4 10.43 15.56 -8.78
CA LEU A 4 10.06 14.33 -8.07
C LEU A 4 8.87 14.57 -7.13
N LEU A 5 8.94 15.61 -6.30
CA LEU A 5 7.84 15.98 -5.40
C LEU A 5 6.55 16.30 -6.18
N LYS A 6 6.68 16.99 -7.31
CA LYS A 6 5.54 17.27 -8.20
C LYS A 6 4.91 16.00 -8.76
N THR A 7 5.69 14.99 -9.12
CA THR A 7 5.17 13.70 -9.60
C THR A 7 4.49 12.89 -8.49
N MET A 8 5.09 12.81 -7.30
CA MET A 8 4.53 12.02 -6.18
C MET A 8 3.22 12.60 -5.63
N CYS A 9 3.06 13.92 -5.68
CA CYS A 9 1.84 14.61 -5.28
C CYS A 9 0.85 14.84 -6.44
N GLY A 10 1.01 14.17 -7.59
CA GLY A 10 0.09 14.35 -8.72
C GLY A 10 0.00 15.80 -9.25
N GLY A 11 1.03 16.60 -9.00
CA GLY A 11 1.10 18.01 -9.37
C GLY A 11 0.58 19.00 -8.32
N ASP A 12 -0.04 18.53 -7.23
CA ASP A 12 -0.75 19.36 -6.25
C ASP A 12 0.14 19.95 -5.14
N PHE A 13 1.42 19.56 -5.08
CA PHE A 13 2.31 19.85 -3.95
C PHE A 13 2.38 21.35 -3.60
N MET A 14 2.38 22.22 -4.61
CA MET A 14 2.47 23.68 -4.42
C MET A 14 1.15 24.33 -3.96
N ASN A 15 0.05 23.58 -3.96
CA ASN A 15 -1.29 24.03 -3.56
C ASN A 15 -1.63 23.62 -2.11
N LYS A 16 -0.77 22.84 -1.45
CA LYS A 16 -0.96 22.41 -0.07
C LYS A 16 -0.55 23.50 0.91
N ASN A 17 -1.21 23.54 2.06
CA ASN A 17 -0.77 24.41 3.16
C ASN A 17 0.55 23.88 3.77
N PRO A 18 1.32 24.71 4.49
CA PRO A 18 2.62 24.31 5.02
C PRO A 18 2.58 23.05 5.88
N ASN A 19 1.51 22.84 6.66
CA ASN A 19 1.39 21.69 7.56
C ASN A 19 1.27 20.38 6.79
N GLU A 20 0.46 20.37 5.73
CA GLU A 20 0.32 19.21 4.83
C GLU A 20 1.62 18.94 4.05
N VAL A 21 2.34 20.00 3.67
CA VAL A 21 3.65 19.86 3.02
C VAL A 21 4.65 19.18 3.95
N PHE A 22 4.73 19.58 5.22
CA PHE A 22 5.62 18.94 6.19
C PHE A 22 5.26 17.48 6.44
N GLN A 23 3.97 17.17 6.64
CA GLN A 23 3.52 15.78 6.83
C GLN A 23 3.85 14.89 5.63
N PHE A 24 3.71 15.42 4.41
CA PHE A 24 4.09 14.69 3.20
C PHE A 24 5.60 14.47 3.11
N LEU A 25 6.41 15.47 3.43
CA LEU A 25 7.86 15.36 3.44
C LEU A 25 8.35 14.38 4.51
N ASP A 26 7.71 14.35 5.69
CA ASP A 26 7.99 13.38 6.75
C ASP A 26 7.67 11.95 6.29
N TYR A 27 6.52 11.75 5.66
CA TYR A 27 6.15 10.46 5.06
C TYR A 27 7.18 10.04 4.00
N VAL A 28 7.59 10.93 3.11
CA VAL A 28 8.61 10.64 2.09
C VAL A 28 9.96 10.32 2.73
N ALA A 29 10.36 11.02 3.80
CA ALA A 29 11.61 10.77 4.51
C ALA A 29 11.59 9.44 5.28
N GLU A 30 10.45 9.06 5.87
CA GLU A 30 10.27 7.76 6.53
C GLU A 30 10.32 6.62 5.52
N VAL A 31 9.60 6.75 4.41
CA VAL A 31 9.62 5.76 3.33
C VAL A 31 11.01 5.66 2.72
N SER A 32 11.72 6.78 2.49
CA SER A 32 13.09 6.76 1.93
C SER A 32 14.08 6.05 2.84
N ARG A 33 14.03 6.29 4.15
CA ARG A 33 14.90 5.59 5.12
C ARG A 33 14.68 4.08 5.13
N SER A 34 13.44 3.62 4.94
CA SER A 34 13.13 2.18 4.84
C SER A 34 13.76 1.49 3.63
N TRP A 35 14.16 2.25 2.59
CA TRP A 35 14.91 1.75 1.43
C TRP A 35 16.43 1.81 1.62
N GLU A 36 16.93 2.65 2.53
CA GLU A 36 18.36 2.84 2.79
C GLU A 36 18.90 1.97 3.92
N GLU A 37 18.04 1.44 4.80
CA GLU A 37 18.46 0.48 5.82
C GLU A 37 18.71 -0.91 5.20
N PRO A 38 19.96 -1.43 5.23
CA PRO A 38 20.21 -2.82 4.93
C PRO A 38 19.60 -3.66 6.05
N ILE A 39 18.62 -4.50 5.72
CA ILE A 39 17.86 -5.32 6.67
C ILE A 39 18.74 -6.34 7.41
N VAL A 40 19.99 -6.55 6.97
CA VAL A 40 21.00 -7.36 7.66
C VAL A 40 22.19 -6.46 8.01
N LYS A 41 22.58 -6.41 9.29
CA LYS A 41 23.86 -5.82 9.71
C LYS A 41 24.98 -6.57 9.00
N GLU A 42 25.50 -6.01 7.91
CA GLU A 42 26.64 -6.59 7.21
C GLU A 42 27.84 -6.71 8.17
N PRO A 43 28.56 -7.84 8.17
CA PRO A 43 29.76 -8.00 8.99
C PRO A 43 30.83 -6.97 8.59
N PRO A 44 31.83 -6.70 9.47
CA PRO A 44 32.82 -5.64 9.24
C PRO A 44 33.47 -5.82 7.87
N ARG A 45 33.24 -4.85 6.97
CA ARG A 45 33.68 -4.92 5.57
C ARG A 45 35.21 -4.95 5.51
N ASP A 46 35.76 -6.00 4.91
CA ASP A 46 37.17 -6.07 4.53
C ASP A 46 37.51 -4.94 3.52
N ARG A 47 38.71 -4.37 3.67
CA ARG A 47 39.23 -3.21 2.91
C ARG A 47 39.34 -3.47 1.40
N THR A 48 39.15 -4.70 0.96
CA THR A 48 39.17 -5.11 -0.46
C THR A 48 38.08 -4.45 -1.30
N VAL A 49 36.90 -4.12 -0.74
CA VAL A 49 35.82 -3.41 -1.45
C VAL A 49 36.19 -1.96 -1.81
N ASN A 50 37.16 -1.35 -1.11
CA ASN A 50 37.57 0.03 -1.40
C ASN A 50 38.36 0.15 -2.71
N ARG A 51 38.94 -0.94 -3.21
CA ARG A 51 39.72 -0.91 -4.46
C ARG A 51 38.83 -0.88 -5.70
N ALA A 52 37.61 -1.42 -5.64
CA ALA A 52 36.66 -1.38 -6.75
C ALA A 52 36.01 0.02 -6.94
N ARG A 53 35.94 0.82 -5.87
CA ARG A 53 35.35 2.18 -5.91
C ARG A 53 36.22 3.21 -6.64
N ALA A 54 37.52 2.96 -6.82
CA ALA A 54 38.41 3.85 -7.57
C ALA A 54 38.17 3.82 -9.09
N SER A 55 37.48 2.79 -9.60
CA SER A 55 37.26 2.60 -11.04
C SER A 55 35.86 2.96 -11.54
N GLY A 56 34.99 3.55 -10.71
CA GLY A 56 33.68 4.04 -11.18
C GLY A 56 32.71 2.98 -11.70
N VAL A 57 33.03 1.69 -11.56
CA VAL A 57 32.16 0.58 -11.96
C VAL A 57 31.55 0.00 -10.70
N TYR A 58 30.24 0.20 -10.53
CA TYR A 58 29.46 -0.62 -9.60
C TYR A 58 29.46 -2.05 -10.14
N ALA A 59 30.32 -2.90 -9.60
CA ALA A 59 30.25 -4.33 -9.85
C ALA A 59 28.96 -4.85 -9.21
N LEU A 60 27.93 -5.03 -10.04
CA LEU A 60 26.68 -5.63 -9.65
C LEU A 60 26.95 -7.13 -9.50
N LEU A 61 26.81 -7.68 -8.28
CA LEU A 61 26.99 -9.10 -8.04
C LEU A 61 25.97 -9.88 -8.88
N GLU A 62 26.47 -10.52 -9.94
CA GLU A 62 25.64 -11.19 -10.95
C GLU A 62 24.81 -12.33 -10.35
N GLY A 63 23.49 -12.27 -10.58
CA GLY A 63 22.57 -13.40 -10.45
C GLY A 63 21.88 -13.59 -9.10
N LEU A 64 22.64 -13.70 -8.00
CA LEU A 64 22.07 -14.20 -6.74
C LEU A 64 21.32 -13.16 -5.89
N ASP A 65 21.75 -11.88 -5.87
CA ASP A 65 21.06 -10.82 -5.11
C ASP A 65 19.80 -10.33 -5.83
N VAL A 66 19.87 -10.13 -7.15
CA VAL A 66 18.75 -9.60 -7.93
C VAL A 66 17.60 -10.60 -8.00
N GLN A 67 17.89 -11.88 -8.24
CA GLN A 67 16.85 -12.92 -8.29
C GLN A 67 16.19 -13.14 -6.92
N ALA A 68 16.95 -13.12 -5.83
CA ALA A 68 16.41 -13.22 -4.48
C ALA A 68 15.53 -12.00 -4.12
N LYS A 69 15.91 -10.80 -4.57
CA LYS A 69 15.11 -9.59 -4.43
C LYS A 69 13.81 -9.65 -5.22
N ILE A 70 13.86 -10.12 -6.47
CA ILE A 70 12.65 -10.30 -7.29
C ILE A 70 11.71 -11.31 -6.63
N ALA A 71 12.23 -12.45 -6.17
CA ALA A 71 11.42 -13.45 -5.45
C ALA A 71 10.80 -12.87 -4.17
N THR A 72 11.51 -11.99 -3.47
CA THR A 72 11.00 -11.29 -2.29
C THR A 72 9.89 -10.29 -2.64
N ILE A 73 10.03 -9.55 -3.74
CA ILE A 73 9.02 -8.61 -4.24
C ILE A 73 7.76 -9.37 -4.63
N ILE A 74 7.88 -10.47 -5.39
CA ILE A 74 6.75 -11.32 -5.80
C ILE A 74 5.98 -11.81 -4.57
N ARG A 75 6.68 -12.41 -3.59
CA ARG A 75 6.04 -12.91 -2.36
C ARG A 75 5.33 -11.81 -1.56
N ARG A 76 5.86 -10.58 -1.56
CA ARG A 76 5.21 -9.44 -0.89
C ARG A 76 3.98 -8.96 -1.66
N LEU A 77 4.01 -9.00 -2.99
CA LEU A 77 2.87 -8.67 -3.84
C LEU A 77 1.72 -9.64 -3.60
N ASP A 78 1.99 -10.94 -3.59
CA ASP A 78 0.99 -11.97 -3.29
C ASP A 78 0.35 -11.78 -1.90
N ASN A 79 1.17 -11.40 -0.90
CA ASN A 79 0.68 -11.13 0.46
C ASN A 79 -0.25 -9.91 0.51
N LEU A 80 0.09 -8.85 -0.23
CA LEU A 80 -0.74 -7.64 -0.32
C LEU A 80 -2.06 -7.93 -1.05
N GLU A 81 -2.03 -8.74 -2.11
CA GLU A 81 -3.22 -9.16 -2.84
C GLU A 81 -4.14 -10.02 -1.94
N ALA A 82 -3.59 -11.00 -1.23
CA ALA A 82 -4.35 -11.81 -0.27
C ALA A 82 -5.01 -10.97 0.83
N LYS A 83 -4.29 -9.97 1.38
CA LYS A 83 -4.84 -9.03 2.38
C LYS A 83 -5.95 -8.15 1.80
N LYS A 84 -5.83 -7.71 0.54
CA LYS A 84 -6.89 -6.96 -0.15
C LYS A 84 -8.15 -7.81 -0.32
N VAL A 85 -8.00 -9.06 -0.76
CA VAL A 85 -9.12 -10.00 -0.89
C VAL A 85 -9.78 -10.25 0.46
N GLN A 86 -9.00 -10.47 1.53
CA GLN A 86 -9.53 -10.65 2.88
C GLN A 86 -10.30 -9.42 3.37
N LYS A 87 -9.78 -8.21 3.17
CA LYS A 87 -10.47 -6.98 3.58
C LYS A 87 -11.77 -6.74 2.80
N VAL A 88 -11.77 -7.05 1.51
CA VAL A 88 -12.99 -6.99 0.67
C VAL A 88 -13.99 -8.05 1.11
N HIS A 89 -13.53 -9.24 1.48
CA HIS A 89 -14.41 -10.30 1.97
C HIS A 89 -15.06 -9.94 3.31
N ILE A 90 -14.30 -9.42 4.27
CA ILE A 90 -14.83 -8.96 5.57
C ILE A 90 -15.82 -7.81 5.38
N ALA A 91 -15.50 -6.83 4.52
CA ALA A 91 -16.42 -5.73 4.22
C ALA A 91 -17.71 -6.21 3.54
N ASN A 92 -17.60 -7.20 2.64
CA ASN A 92 -18.76 -7.79 1.99
C ASN A 92 -19.60 -8.63 2.96
N GLU A 93 -18.99 -9.36 3.90
CA GLU A 93 -19.72 -10.08 4.96
C GLU A 93 -20.43 -9.12 5.90
N GLU A 94 -19.80 -8.01 6.32
CA GLU A 94 -20.46 -6.96 7.11
C GLU A 94 -21.67 -6.36 6.38
N ILE A 95 -21.57 -6.16 5.06
CA ILE A 95 -22.68 -5.68 4.23
C ILE A 95 -23.75 -6.78 4.05
N MET A 96 -23.36 -8.05 3.93
CA MET A 96 -24.29 -9.18 3.76
C MET A 96 -25.07 -9.50 5.04
N GLN A 97 -24.53 -9.19 6.22
CA GLN A 97 -25.25 -9.32 7.50
C GLN A 97 -26.18 -8.14 7.79
N LEU A 98 -26.10 -7.06 6.98
CA LEU A 98 -26.95 -5.90 7.11
C LEU A 98 -28.13 -6.00 6.14
N CYS A 99 -29.35 -5.85 6.65
CA CYS A 99 -30.52 -5.62 5.82
C CYS A 99 -30.34 -4.34 5.01
N LEU A 100 -30.26 -4.44 3.67
CA LEU A 100 -29.98 -3.28 2.81
C LEU A 100 -31.13 -2.27 2.75
N ILE A 101 -32.32 -2.65 3.21
CA ILE A 101 -33.53 -1.82 3.18
C ILE A 101 -33.59 -0.88 4.39
N CYS A 102 -33.37 -1.42 5.60
CA CYS A 102 -33.50 -0.65 6.85
C CYS A 102 -32.18 -0.50 7.61
N LYS A 103 -31.08 -1.07 7.11
CA LYS A 103 -29.75 -1.08 7.73
C LYS A 103 -29.72 -1.73 9.13
N SER A 104 -30.58 -2.71 9.38
CA SER A 104 -30.57 -3.52 10.60
C SER A 104 -29.74 -4.79 10.42
N MET A 105 -29.13 -5.29 11.50
CA MET A 105 -28.40 -6.57 11.54
C MET A 105 -29.27 -7.74 12.05
N GLU A 106 -30.54 -7.47 12.40
CA GLU A 106 -31.41 -8.46 13.07
C GLU A 106 -32.09 -9.44 12.10
N HIS A 107 -32.12 -9.11 10.81
CA HIS A 107 -32.86 -9.85 9.79
C HIS A 107 -32.23 -9.63 8.41
N ASP A 108 -32.47 -10.57 7.49
CA ASP A 108 -32.04 -10.43 6.11
C ASP A 108 -32.96 -9.48 5.31
N THR A 109 -32.51 -9.09 4.12
CA THR A 109 -33.25 -8.18 3.24
C THR A 109 -34.63 -8.73 2.85
N HIS A 110 -34.79 -10.05 2.78
CA HIS A 110 -36.06 -10.71 2.43
C HIS A 110 -37.09 -10.72 3.56
N SER A 111 -36.64 -10.71 4.81
CA SER A 111 -37.50 -10.68 6.00
C SER A 111 -37.69 -9.27 6.56
N CYS A 112 -37.32 -8.24 5.79
CA CYS A 112 -37.37 -6.87 6.27
C CYS A 112 -38.82 -6.39 6.46
N PRO A 113 -39.20 -5.92 7.67
CA PRO A 113 -40.54 -5.39 7.93
C PRO A 113 -40.92 -4.21 7.03
N THR A 114 -39.91 -3.48 6.54
CA THR A 114 -40.07 -2.33 5.65
C THR A 114 -40.11 -2.70 4.16
N LEU A 115 -39.78 -3.96 3.79
CA LEU A 115 -39.79 -4.44 2.41
C LEU A 115 -41.13 -4.20 1.68
N PRO A 116 -42.31 -4.49 2.29
CA PRO A 116 -43.60 -4.29 1.61
C PRO A 116 -43.85 -2.82 1.26
N VAL A 117 -43.47 -1.90 2.15
CA VAL A 117 -43.62 -0.45 1.95
C VAL A 117 -42.75 0.03 0.79
N VAL A 118 -41.51 -0.46 0.72
CA VAL A 118 -40.57 -0.09 -0.34
C VAL A 118 -41.03 -0.64 -1.69
N GLN A 119 -41.54 -1.88 -1.75
CA GLN A 119 -42.09 -2.46 -2.98
C GLN A 119 -43.32 -1.70 -3.51
N ASP A 120 -44.17 -1.21 -2.62
CA ASP A 120 -45.35 -0.42 -2.98
C ASP A 120 -44.97 0.96 -3.57
N MET A 121 -43.86 1.55 -3.10
CA MET A 121 -43.31 2.79 -3.65
C MET A 121 -42.73 2.64 -5.07
N PHE A 122 -42.31 1.43 -5.47
CA PHE A 122 -41.79 1.15 -6.81
C PHE A 122 -42.83 0.57 -7.79
N SER A 123 -44.02 0.23 -7.29
CA SER A 123 -45.10 -0.35 -8.09
C SER A 123 -46.08 0.70 -8.63
N LYS A 124 -45.70 1.98 -8.63
CA LYS A 124 -46.55 3.12 -8.98
C LYS A 124 -45.96 3.97 -10.11
#